data_AF-S6URW9-F1
#
_entry.id   AF-S6URW9-F1
#
_cell.length_a   1.000
_cell.length_b   1.000
_cell.length_c   1.000
_cell.angle_alpha   90.00
_cell.angle_beta   90.00
_cell.angle_gamma   90.00
#
_symmetry.space_group_name_H-M   'P 1'
#
loop_
_entity.id
_entity.type
_entity.pdbx_description
1 polymer ?
#
loop_
_entity_poly.entity_id
_entity_poly.type
_entity_poly.pdbx_seq_one_letter_code
_entity_poly.pdbx_strand_id
1 'polypeptide(L)' 'FQEQTIEAVIRTVFEAYGALPDFEFQLSQPLKTHSYITQYRESDLTFVLRLLEHEGLFFYFDHDKEKHTLIIL' A
#
# COMPACT_ATOMS: atom_id res chain seq x y z
N PHE A 1 -9.73 9.65 0.30
CA PHE A 1 -9.70 8.90 1.57
C PHE A 1 -9.69 9.91 2.72
N GLN A 2 -10.51 9.68 3.75
CA GLN A 2 -10.69 10.59 4.89
C GLN A 2 -10.47 9.83 6.18
N GLU A 3 -9.78 10.45 7.14
CA GLU A 3 -9.49 9.90 8.47
C GLU A 3 -8.93 8.47 8.43
N GLN A 4 -7.93 8.25 7.57
CA GLN A 4 -7.35 6.92 7.30
C GLN A 4 -5.82 6.95 7.34
N THR A 5 -5.23 5.81 7.70
CA THR A 5 -3.78 5.58 7.56
C THR A 5 -3.43 5.29 6.10
N ILE A 6 -2.16 5.47 5.73
CA ILE A 6 -1.69 5.11 4.39
C ILE A 6 -1.83 3.61 4.11
N GLU A 7 -1.61 2.76 5.12
CA GLU A 7 -1.86 1.32 5.01
C GLU A 7 -3.31 1.03 4.62
N ALA A 8 -4.28 1.65 5.29
CA ALA A 8 -5.70 1.46 4.97
C ALA A 8 -6.03 1.90 3.54
N VAL A 9 -5.48 3.02 3.10
CA VAL A 9 -5.65 3.52 1.73
C VAL A 9 -5.09 2.54 0.70
N ILE A 10 -3.86 2.06 0.89
CA ILE A 10 -3.22 1.12 -0.03
C ILE A 10 -3.99 -0.21 -0.07
N ARG A 11 -4.46 -0.71 1.08
CA ARG A 11 -5.34 -1.89 1.15
C ARG A 11 -6.59 -1.71 0.29
N THR A 12 -7.29 -0.58 0.43
CA THR A 12 -8.48 -0.28 -0.37
C THR A 12 -8.18 -0.21 -1.87
N VAL A 13 -7.03 0.37 -2.26
CA VAL A 13 -6.61 0.40 -3.67
C VAL A 13 -6.37 -1.01 -4.20
N PHE A 14 -5.69 -1.87 -3.44
CA PHE A 14 -5.42 -3.24 -3.85
C PHE A 14 -6.66 -4.13 -3.89
N GLU A 15 -7.59 -3.96 -2.95
CA GLU A 15 -8.88 -4.70 -2.92
C GLU A 15 -9.71 -4.52 -4.19
N ALA A 16 -9.57 -3.37 -4.88
CA ALA A 16 -10.25 -3.13 -6.16
C ALA A 16 -9.83 -4.12 -7.27
N TYR A 17 -8.68 -4.78 -7.12
CA TYR A 17 -8.15 -5.78 -8.05
C TYR A 17 -8.50 -7.23 -7.64
N GLY A 18 -9.31 -7.42 -6.59
CA GLY A 18 -9.80 -8.73 -6.17
C GLY A 18 -8.67 -9.64 -5.67
N ALA A 19 -8.60 -10.86 -6.21
CA ALA A 19 -7.64 -11.89 -5.79
C ALA A 19 -6.27 -11.79 -6.50
N LEU A 20 -6.03 -10.73 -7.28
CA LEU A 20 -4.76 -10.55 -8.00
C LEU A 20 -3.57 -10.20 -7.08
N PRO A 21 -3.70 -9.33 -6.06
CA PRO A 21 -2.57 -8.90 -5.25
C PRO A 21 -2.44 -9.71 -3.95
N ASP A 22 -1.34 -10.45 -3.81
CA ASP A 22 -0.87 -10.94 -2.52
C ASP A 22 0.10 -9.92 -1.92
N PHE A 23 -0.22 -9.38 -0.74
CA PHE A 23 0.61 -8.38 -0.09
C PHE A 23 0.50 -8.42 1.44
N GLU A 24 1.56 -8.00 2.10
CA GLU A 24 1.66 -7.97 3.56
C GLU A 24 2.34 -6.69 4.04
N PHE A 25 1.82 -6.11 5.13
CA PHE A 25 2.43 -4.98 5.82
C PHE A 25 3.14 -5.49 7.07
N GLN A 26 4.46 -5.36 7.12
CA GLN A 26 5.33 -5.77 8.21
C GLN A 26 5.91 -4.53 8.91
N LEU A 27 5.02 -3.66 9.37
CA LEU A 27 5.36 -2.38 9.96
C LEU A 27 5.90 -2.56 11.39
N SER A 28 6.99 -1.88 11.72
CA SER A 28 7.51 -1.84 13.09
C SER A 28 6.67 -0.99 14.03
N GLN A 29 5.89 -0.05 13.48
CA GLN A 29 5.04 0.88 14.22
C GLN A 29 3.79 1.22 13.41
N PRO A 30 2.65 1.53 14.06
CA PRO A 30 1.46 1.95 13.34
C PRO A 30 1.68 3.27 12.60
N LEU A 31 1.15 3.38 11.39
CA LEU A 31 1.18 4.62 10.60
C LEU A 31 0.21 5.65 11.17
N LYS A 32 0.53 6.93 10.98
CA LYS A 32 -0.36 8.02 11.40
C LYS A 32 -1.65 8.02 10.59
N THR A 33 -2.74 8.43 11.23
CA THR A 33 -3.99 8.74 10.55
C THR A 33 -3.88 10.11 9.88
N HIS A 34 -4.28 10.19 8.62
CA HIS A 34 -4.34 11.43 7.86
C HIS A 34 -5.78 11.88 7.71
N SER A 35 -6.03 13.19 7.89
CA SER A 35 -7.37 13.76 7.72
C SER A 35 -7.87 13.65 6.28
N TYR A 36 -6.97 13.83 5.31
CA TYR A 36 -7.30 13.72 3.90
C TYR A 36 -6.15 13.21 3.03
N ILE A 37 -6.43 12.19 2.21
CA ILE A 37 -5.52 11.67 1.18
C ILE A 37 -6.29 11.63 -0.15
N THR A 38 -5.72 12.19 -1.21
CA THR A 38 -6.30 12.22 -2.55
C THR A 38 -5.39 11.52 -3.55
N GLN A 39 -6.01 10.72 -4.42
CA GLN A 39 -5.43 10.28 -5.68
C GLN A 39 -5.98 11.20 -6.79
N TYR A 40 -5.12 11.96 -7.46
CA TYR A 40 -5.57 12.96 -8.43
C TYR A 40 -4.79 12.88 -9.73
N ARG A 41 -5.47 12.49 -10.82
CA ARG A 41 -4.92 12.40 -12.19
C ARG A 41 -3.61 11.61 -12.25
N GLU A 42 -3.52 10.54 -11.47
CA GLU A 42 -2.37 9.63 -11.40
C GLU A 42 -2.88 8.18 -11.41
N SER A 43 -2.04 7.24 -11.86
CA SER A 43 -2.37 5.81 -11.82
C SER A 43 -2.29 5.27 -10.40
N ASP A 44 -2.92 4.12 -10.14
CA ASP A 44 -2.87 3.46 -8.83
C ASP A 44 -1.43 3.10 -8.43
N LEU A 45 -0.60 2.68 -9.39
CA LEU A 45 0.82 2.43 -9.14
C LEU A 45 1.55 3.70 -8.69
N THR A 46 1.40 4.81 -9.43
CA THR A 46 2.03 6.09 -9.04
C THR A 46 1.54 6.56 -7.68
N PHE A 47 0.25 6.40 -7.40
CA PHE A 47 -0.35 6.78 -6.13
C PHE A 47 0.24 5.98 -4.97
N VAL A 48 0.27 4.65 -5.07
CA VAL A 48 0.80 3.77 -4.02
C VAL A 48 2.28 4.05 -3.79
N LEU A 49 3.10 4.14 -4.84
CA LEU A 49 4.53 4.46 -4.70
C LEU A 49 4.74 5.80 -3.99
N ARG A 50 4.01 6.84 -4.38
CA ARG A 50 4.09 8.16 -3.74
C ARG A 50 3.73 8.11 -2.24
N LEU A 51 2.74 7.31 -1.85
CA LEU A 51 2.36 7.15 -0.45
C LEU A 51 3.41 6.37 0.36
N LEU A 52 3.97 5.30 -0.21
CA LEU A 52 5.05 4.53 0.42
C LEU A 52 6.28 5.41 0.63
N GLU A 53 6.72 6.12 -0.40
CA GLU A 53 7.85 7.07 -0.34
C GLU A 53 7.63 8.16 0.71
N HIS A 54 6.41 8.69 0.84
CA HIS A 54 6.07 9.74 1.80
C HIS A 54 6.19 9.28 3.27
N GLU A 55 5.84 8.02 3.57
CA GLU A 55 6.01 7.44 4.91
C GLU A 55 7.40 6.82 5.11
N GLY A 56 8.25 6.82 4.07
CA GLY A 56 9.58 6.20 4.12
C GLY A 56 9.54 4.67 4.16
N LEU A 57 8.47 4.08 3.65
CA LEU A 57 8.27 2.64 3.58
C LEU A 57 9.00 2.05 2.38
N PHE A 58 9.56 0.86 2.58
CA PHE A 58 10.22 0.10 1.52
C PHE A 58 9.39 -1.14 1.19
N PHE A 59 9.61 -1.72 0.01
CA PHE A 59 8.98 -2.98 -0.34
C PHE A 59 9.90 -3.88 -1.13
N TYR A 60 9.61 -5.17 -1.08
CA TYR A 60 10.22 -6.19 -1.92
C TYR A 60 9.20 -7.29 -2.23
N PHE A 61 9.53 -8.17 -3.17
CA PHE A 61 8.71 -9.34 -3.46
C PHE A 61 9.33 -10.57 -2.81
N ASP A 62 8.54 -11.27 -2.00
CA ASP A 62 8.85 -12.64 -1.60
C ASP A 62 8.33 -13.59 -2.68
N HIS A 63 9.21 -14.48 -3.13
CA HIS A 63 8.95 -15.34 -4.27
C HIS A 63 8.84 -16.80 -3.83
N ASP A 64 7.65 -17.36 -3.96
CA ASP A 64 7.40 -18.79 -3.85
C ASP A 64 7.11 -19.41 -5.23
N LYS A 65 7.08 -20.75 -5.30
CA LYS A 65 6.72 -21.49 -6.52
C LYS A 65 5.27 -21.26 -6.93
N GLU A 66 4.37 -21.05 -5.97
CA GLU A 66 2.93 -20.93 -6.23
C GLU A 66 2.45 -19.48 -6.33
N LYS A 67 3.15 -18.55 -5.67
CA LYS A 67 2.74 -17.14 -5.59
C LYS A 67 3.90 -16.17 -5.37
N HIS A 68 3.63 -14.90 -5.58
CA HIS A 68 4.55 -13.80 -5.26
C HIS A 68 3.84 -12.82 -4.35
N THR A 69 4.45 -12.49 -3.21
CA THR A 69 3.85 -11.63 -2.20
C THR A 69 4.65 -10.33 -2.09
N LEU A 70 3.97 -9.20 -2.21
CA LEU A 70 4.55 -7.88 -1.98
C LEU A 70 4.66 -7.63 -0.47
N ILE A 71 5.87 -7.58 0.05
CA ILE A 71 6.13 -7.27 1.47
C ILE A 71 6.47 -5.79 1.60
N ILE A 72 5.74 -5.07 2.44
CA ILE A 72 5.89 -3.63 2.72
C ILE A 72 6.41 -3.46 4.16
N LEU A 73 7.52 -2.75 4.33
CA LEU A 73 8.24 -2.52 5.58
C LEU A 73 8.19 -1.06 6.02
#